data_AF-A0A7C6PK27-F1
#
_entry.id   AF-A0A7C6PK27-F1
#
_cell.length_a   1.000
_cell.length_b   1.000
_cell.length_c   1.000
_cell.angle_alpha   90.00
_cell.angle_beta   90.00
_cell.angle_gamma   90.00
#
_symmetry.space_group_name_H-M   'P 1'
#
loop_
_entity.id
_entity.type
_entity.pdbx_description
1 polymer ?
#
loop_
_entity_poly.entity_id
_entity_poly.type
_entity_poly.pdbx_seq_one_letter_code
_entity_poly.pdbx_strand_id
1 'polypeptide(L)'
;MSKLSNRLKTWRSHLGMTQEEFSKEVGINIGVLRKYENAVNNPGSEALVAIAKTGVSLNWLVLGVGPMSLSGEEKNTIRLRLGEIAVMLAGMDDGVQSSIINEIVNKVEDAKRVCDLERVVAALKAQLEDANSSRLKGS
;
A
#
# COMPACT_ATOMS: atom_id res chain seq x y z
N MET A 1 8.42 -14.72 17.61
CA MET A 1 8.45 -14.73 16.13
C MET A 1 8.85 -13.34 15.65
N SER A 2 9.76 -13.23 14.67
CA SER A 2 10.14 -11.94 14.09
C SER A 2 9.02 -11.39 13.19
N LYS A 3 8.85 -10.07 13.15
CA LYS A 3 7.88 -9.43 12.24
C LYS A 3 8.22 -9.70 10.75
N LEU A 4 9.49 -9.84 10.41
CA LEU A 4 9.94 -10.14 9.04
C LEU A 4 9.61 -11.58 8.63
N SER A 5 9.87 -12.56 9.51
CA SER A 5 9.60 -13.97 9.21
C SER A 5 8.13 -14.24 8.95
N ASN A 6 7.25 -13.56 9.68
CA ASN A 6 5.81 -13.64 9.47
C ASN A 6 5.40 -13.02 8.13
N ARG A 7 5.94 -11.85 7.79
CA ARG A 7 5.66 -11.21 6.49
C ARG A 7 6.17 -12.04 5.30
N LEU A 8 7.30 -12.72 5.44
CA LEU A 8 7.80 -13.64 4.42
C LEU A 8 6.85 -14.83 4.22
N LYS A 9 6.40 -15.45 5.33
CA LYS A 9 5.36 -16.50 5.29
C LYS A 9 4.08 -16.00 4.63
N THR A 10 3.61 -14.81 5.01
CA THR A 10 2.41 -14.20 4.43
C THR A 10 2.55 -13.98 2.94
N TRP A 11 3.70 -13.48 2.48
CA TRP A 11 3.95 -13.27 1.06
C TRP A 11 3.95 -14.57 0.27
N ARG A 12 4.65 -15.61 0.75
CA ARG A 12 4.62 -16.92 0.12
C ARG A 12 3.20 -17.49 0.03
N SER A 13 2.43 -17.40 1.12
CA SER A 13 1.04 -17.84 1.14
C SER A 13 0.16 -17.03 0.19
N HIS A 14 0.42 -15.73 0.02
CA HIS A 14 -0.28 -14.87 -0.94
C HIS A 14 -0.06 -15.32 -2.38
N LEU A 15 1.14 -15.83 -2.71
CA LEU A 15 1.43 -16.44 -4.01
C LEU A 15 0.82 -17.84 -4.18
N GLY A 16 0.17 -18.40 -3.16
CA GLY A 16 -0.38 -19.75 -3.19
C GLY A 16 0.68 -20.86 -3.22
N MET A 17 1.93 -20.55 -2.87
CA MET A 17 3.06 -21.48 -2.99
C MET A 17 3.36 -22.22 -1.69
N THR A 18 3.73 -23.49 -1.81
CA THR A 18 4.39 -24.26 -0.75
C THR A 18 5.81 -23.73 -0.50
N GLN A 19 6.42 -24.11 0.64
CA GLN A 19 7.83 -23.77 0.90
C GLN A 19 8.78 -24.36 -0.15
N GLU A 20 8.47 -25.52 -0.71
CA GLU A 20 9.28 -26.19 -1.72
C GLU A 20 9.24 -25.42 -3.04
N GLU A 21 8.05 -25.07 -3.51
CA GLU A 21 7.87 -24.28 -4.73
C GLU A 21 8.51 -22.91 -4.60
N PHE A 22 8.26 -22.20 -3.49
CA PHE A 22 8.85 -20.89 -3.27
C PHE A 22 10.37 -20.95 -3.18
N SER A 23 10.94 -21.99 -2.55
CA SER A 23 12.39 -22.18 -2.48
C SER A 23 13.03 -22.35 -3.85
N LYS A 24 12.35 -23.06 -4.77
CA LYS A 24 12.79 -23.24 -6.16
C LYS A 24 12.68 -21.93 -6.94
N GLU A 25 11.57 -21.22 -6.77
CA GLU A 25 11.31 -19.94 -7.43
C GLU A 25 12.39 -18.89 -7.11
N VAL A 26 12.74 -18.75 -5.83
CA VAL A 26 13.76 -17.77 -5.41
C VAL A 26 15.19 -18.32 -5.45
N GLY A 27 15.38 -19.59 -5.83
CA GLY A 27 16.70 -20.24 -5.87
C GLY A 27 17.39 -20.37 -4.50
N ILE A 28 16.62 -20.42 -3.40
CA ILE A 28 17.16 -20.57 -2.03
C ILE A 28 16.95 -22.00 -1.57
N ASN A 29 17.93 -22.58 -0.88
CA ASN A 29 17.77 -23.89 -0.28
C ASN A 29 16.57 -23.92 0.69
N ILE A 30 15.71 -24.93 0.58
CA ILE A 30 14.50 -25.04 1.42
C ILE A 30 14.77 -24.99 2.93
N GLY A 31 15.87 -25.60 3.39
CA GLY A 31 16.26 -25.57 4.80
C GLY A 31 16.60 -24.15 5.27
N VAL A 32 17.19 -23.34 4.40
CA VAL A 32 17.48 -21.93 4.64
C VAL A 32 16.20 -21.10 4.64
N LEU A 33 15.30 -21.31 3.67
CA LEU A 33 13.99 -20.64 3.63
C LEU A 33 13.17 -20.93 4.90
N ARG A 34 13.14 -22.19 5.37
CA ARG A 34 12.47 -22.57 6.63
C ARG A 34 13.06 -21.84 7.83
N LYS A 35 14.38 -21.67 7.89
CA LYS A 35 15.04 -20.89 8.96
C LYS A 35 14.62 -19.42 8.92
N TYR A 36 14.48 -18.83 7.74
CA TYR A 36 13.98 -17.45 7.59
C TYR A 36 12.54 -17.32 8.06
N GLU A 37 11.67 -18.20 7.60
CA GLU A 37 10.24 -18.21 7.95
C GLU A 37 9.98 -18.49 9.45
N ASN A 38 10.90 -19.16 10.13
CA ASN A 38 10.82 -19.43 11.56
C ASN A 38 11.62 -18.44 12.44
N ALA A 39 12.14 -17.35 11.86
CA ALA A 39 12.96 -16.35 12.55
C ALA A 39 14.23 -16.92 13.20
N VAL A 40 14.74 -18.06 12.71
CA VAL A 40 16.00 -18.63 13.16
C VAL A 40 17.16 -17.82 12.59
N ASN A 41 17.08 -17.48 11.30
CA ASN A 41 18.04 -16.62 10.61
C ASN A 41 17.31 -15.47 9.91
N ASN A 42 18.02 -14.37 9.65
CA ASN A 42 17.54 -13.31 8.79
C ASN A 42 18.05 -13.50 7.35
N PRO A 43 17.25 -13.16 6.32
CA PRO A 43 17.72 -13.14 4.94
C PRO A 43 18.85 -12.12 4.75
N GLY A 44 19.91 -12.53 4.06
CA GLY A 44 20.96 -11.61 3.59
C GLY A 44 20.50 -10.80 2.37
N SER A 45 21.35 -9.91 1.89
CA SER A 45 21.08 -9.06 0.72
C SER A 45 20.70 -9.87 -0.54
N GLU A 46 21.46 -10.91 -0.86
CA GLU A 46 21.20 -11.77 -2.03
C GLU A 46 19.84 -12.47 -1.94
N ALA A 47 19.49 -13.00 -0.76
CA ALA A 47 18.20 -13.62 -0.52
C ALA A 47 17.05 -12.60 -0.64
N LEU A 48 17.23 -11.37 -0.11
CA LEU A 48 16.24 -10.30 -0.24
C LEU A 48 16.05 -9.88 -1.71
N VAL A 49 17.12 -9.80 -2.50
CA VAL A 49 17.04 -9.50 -3.93
C VAL A 49 16.29 -10.61 -4.68
N ALA A 50 16.58 -11.88 -4.38
CA ALA A 50 15.88 -13.01 -4.99
C ALA A 50 14.38 -13.02 -4.64
N ILE A 51 14.04 -12.76 -3.38
CA ILE A 51 12.65 -12.65 -2.92
C ILE A 51 11.96 -11.44 -3.56
N ALA A 52 12.64 -10.29 -3.71
CA ALA A 52 12.07 -9.11 -4.35
C ALA A 52 11.64 -9.36 -5.80
N LYS A 53 12.35 -10.23 -6.53
CA LYS A 53 12.00 -10.59 -7.91
C LYS A 53 10.66 -11.28 -8.06
N THR A 54 10.11 -11.86 -6.98
CA THR A 54 8.76 -12.44 -7.02
C THR A 54 7.67 -11.36 -6.99
N GLY A 55 8.02 -10.07 -6.88
CA GLY A 55 7.09 -8.95 -6.88
C GLY A 55 6.74 -8.38 -5.51
N VAL A 56 7.42 -8.80 -4.44
CA VAL A 56 7.18 -8.24 -3.09
C VAL A 56 7.85 -6.88 -2.91
N SER A 57 7.21 -6.00 -2.15
CA SER A 57 7.82 -4.76 -1.69
C SER A 57 8.82 -5.01 -0.55
N LEU A 58 10.10 -4.69 -0.75
CA LEU A 58 11.11 -4.80 0.31
C LEU A 58 10.82 -3.85 1.49
N ASN A 59 10.22 -2.67 1.24
CA ASN A 59 9.80 -1.76 2.31
C ASN A 59 8.75 -2.42 3.21
N TRP A 60 7.79 -3.13 2.62
CA TRP A 60 6.82 -3.87 3.41
C TRP A 60 7.46 -5.09 4.09
N LEU A 61 8.26 -5.86 3.37
CA LEU A 61 8.86 -7.09 3.90
C LEU A 61 9.81 -6.81 5.07
N VAL A 62 10.66 -5.78 4.96
CA VAL A 62 11.70 -5.48 5.95
C VAL A 62 11.20 -4.50 7.01
N LEU A 63 10.60 -3.37 6.61
CA LEU A 63 10.20 -2.30 7.52
C LEU A 63 8.73 -2.44 7.99
N GLY A 64 7.90 -3.16 7.25
CA GLY A 64 6.46 -3.25 7.52
C GLY A 64 5.68 -2.03 7.05
N VAL A 65 6.22 -1.24 6.11
CA VAL A 65 5.63 0.01 5.64
C VAL A 65 5.19 -0.12 4.19
N GLY A 66 3.99 0.38 3.89
CA GLY A 66 3.45 0.43 2.53
C GLY A 66 2.76 -0.86 2.08
N PRO A 67 2.49 -1.01 0.77
CA PRO A 67 1.80 -2.18 0.23
C PRO A 67 2.71 -3.42 0.18
N MET A 68 2.11 -4.59 0.34
CA MET A 68 2.79 -5.89 0.33
C MET A 68 3.35 -6.26 -1.05
N SER A 69 2.52 -6.15 -2.08
CA SER A 69 2.89 -6.44 -3.46
C SER A 69 3.27 -5.16 -4.21
N LEU A 70 4.24 -5.26 -5.10
CA LEU A 70 4.50 -4.26 -6.14
C LEU A 70 3.64 -4.51 -7.39
N SER A 71 2.98 -5.68 -7.48
CA SER A 71 2.12 -6.09 -8.60
C SER A 71 0.61 -5.98 -8.32
N GLY A 72 0.21 -5.45 -7.17
CA GLY A 72 -1.20 -5.08 -6.91
C GLY A 72 -1.58 -3.80 -7.63
N GLU A 73 -2.12 -3.95 -8.84
CA GLU A 73 -3.07 -3.06 -9.53
C GLU A 73 -3.05 -1.59 -9.13
N GLU A 74 -1.99 -0.92 -9.51
CA GLU A 74 -1.94 -0.05 -10.66
C GLU A 74 -0.45 0.28 -10.76
N LYS A 75 0.05 0.53 -11.97
CA LYS A 75 0.94 1.67 -12.11
C LYS A 75 0.19 2.83 -11.45
N ASN A 76 0.28 3.02 -10.12
CA ASN A 76 -0.58 3.95 -9.41
C ASN A 76 -0.37 5.26 -10.15
N THR A 77 -1.33 5.61 -11.00
CA THR A 77 -1.06 6.48 -12.16
C THR A 77 -0.67 7.82 -11.59
N ILE A 78 -1.29 8.14 -10.46
CA ILE A 78 -0.96 9.22 -9.56
C ILE A 78 0.46 9.07 -9.00
N ARG A 79 0.86 7.94 -8.41
CA ARG A 79 2.24 7.77 -7.90
C ARG A 79 3.33 7.95 -8.97
N LEU A 80 3.13 7.42 -10.18
CA LEU A 80 4.08 7.61 -11.29
C LEU A 80 4.08 9.06 -11.76
N ARG A 81 2.91 9.64 -11.99
CA ARG A 81 2.78 11.05 -12.38
C ARG A 81 3.33 12.01 -11.31
N LEU A 82 3.16 11.70 -10.03
CA LEU A 82 3.75 12.44 -8.92
C LEU A 82 5.27 12.29 -8.90
N GLY A 83 5.80 11.10 -9.24
CA GLY A 83 7.22 10.90 -9.43
C GLY A 83 7.79 11.74 -10.59
N GLU A 84 7.09 11.77 -11.73
CA GLU A 84 7.45 12.61 -12.88
C GLU A 84 7.45 14.10 -12.52
N ILE A 85 6.40 14.58 -11.83
CA ILE A 85 6.32 15.95 -11.34
C ILE A 85 7.48 16.26 -10.38
N ALA A 86 7.80 15.35 -9.45
CA ALA A 86 8.91 15.55 -8.52
C ALA A 86 10.26 15.70 -9.24
N VAL A 87 10.50 14.92 -10.31
CA VAL A 87 11.70 15.06 -11.14
C VAL A 87 11.74 16.40 -11.87
N MET A 88 10.61 16.84 -12.43
CA MET A 88 10.51 18.15 -13.10
C MET A 88 10.78 19.31 -12.13
N LEU A 89 10.28 19.21 -10.89
CA LEU A 89 10.47 20.24 -9.87
C LEU A 89 11.90 20.31 -9.34
N ALA A 90 12.64 19.19 -9.31
CA ALA A 90 14.00 19.14 -8.76
C ALA A 90 15.04 20.02 -9.49
N GLY A 91 14.74 20.45 -10.72
CA GLY A 91 15.56 21.38 -11.49
C GLY A 91 15.19 22.86 -11.32
N MET A 92 14.17 23.16 -10.52
CA MET A 92 13.64 24.51 -10.33
C MET A 92 14.19 25.16 -9.06
N ASP A 93 14.00 26.47 -8.92
CA ASP A 93 14.30 27.20 -7.69
C ASP A 93 13.39 26.73 -6.53
N ASP A 94 13.95 26.64 -5.33
CA ASP A 94 13.29 26.13 -4.12
C ASP A 94 12.02 26.92 -3.78
N GLY A 95 12.02 28.23 -4.04
CA GLY A 95 10.85 29.09 -3.85
C GLY A 95 9.70 28.71 -4.78
N VAL A 96 10.00 28.42 -6.05
CA VAL A 96 9.03 27.98 -7.05
C VAL A 96 8.51 26.58 -6.73
N GLN A 97 9.40 25.67 -6.36
CA GLN A 97 9.03 24.32 -5.92
C GLN A 97 8.05 24.36 -4.74
N SER A 98 8.37 25.15 -3.72
CA SER A 98 7.54 25.30 -2.53
C SER A 98 6.16 25.87 -2.85
N SER A 99 6.08 26.89 -3.73
CA SER A 99 4.82 27.46 -4.17
C SER A 99 3.93 26.43 -4.88
N ILE A 100 4.50 25.66 -5.81
CA ILE A 100 3.75 24.65 -6.58
C ILE A 100 3.25 23.53 -5.66
N ILE A 101 4.10 23.03 -4.76
CA ILE A 101 3.71 21.97 -3.83
C ILE A 101 2.57 22.46 -2.92
N ASN A 102 2.67 23.67 -2.36
CA ASN A 102 1.61 24.23 -1.53
C ASN A 102 0.28 24.35 -2.29
N GLU A 103 0.32 24.77 -3.55
CA GLU A 103 -0.89 24.83 -4.38
C GLU A 103 -1.52 23.44 -4.61
N ILE A 104 -0.70 22.43 -4.90
CA ILE A 104 -1.16 21.04 -5.06
C ILE A 104 -1.80 20.54 -3.77
N VAL A 105 -1.14 20.77 -2.62
CA VAL A 105 -1.65 20.34 -1.30
C VAL A 105 -3.01 20.99 -1.02
N ASN A 106 -3.12 22.32 -1.19
CA ASN A 106 -4.36 23.03 -0.95
C ASN A 106 -5.51 22.49 -1.81
N LYS A 107 -5.27 22.24 -3.10
CA LYS A 107 -6.30 21.67 -4.00
C LYS A 107 -6.74 20.27 -3.58
N VAL A 108 -5.83 19.45 -3.08
CA VAL A 108 -6.15 18.10 -2.57
C VAL A 108 -6.97 18.18 -1.28
N GLU A 109 -6.65 19.11 -0.39
CA GLU A 109 -7.42 19.34 0.83
C GLU A 109 -8.85 19.82 0.54
N ASP A 110 -9.01 20.75 -0.39
CA ASP A 110 -10.32 21.25 -0.82
C ASP A 110 -11.18 20.12 -1.42
N ALA A 111 -10.60 19.32 -2.32
CA ALA A 111 -11.29 18.19 -2.93
C ALA A 111 -11.72 17.15 -1.87
N LYS A 112 -10.85 16.88 -0.89
CA LYS A 112 -11.18 15.98 0.22
C LYS A 112 -12.34 16.53 1.05
N ARG A 113 -12.31 17.82 1.38
CA ARG A 113 -13.37 18.48 2.15
C ARG A 113 -14.72 18.37 1.45
N VAL A 114 -14.77 18.57 0.13
CA VAL A 114 -16.00 18.41 -0.66
C VAL A 114 -16.52 16.98 -0.59
N CYS A 115 -15.64 15.98 -0.78
CA CYS A 115 -16.03 14.57 -0.70
C CYS A 115 -16.59 14.19 0.69
N ASP A 116 -15.96 14.69 1.75
CA ASP A 116 -16.43 14.45 3.13
C ASP A 116 -17.80 15.10 3.37
N LEU A 117 -18.02 16.33 2.87
CA LEU A 117 -19.32 17.01 2.95
C LEU A 117 -20.40 16.27 2.17
N GLU A 118 -20.12 15.82 0.96
CA GLU A 118 -21.06 15.04 0.14
C GLU A 118 -21.53 13.77 0.87
N ARG A 119 -20.60 13.07 1.54
CA ARG A 119 -20.92 11.89 2.35
C ARG A 119 -21.83 12.25 3.53
N VAL A 120 -21.53 13.33 4.25
CA VAL A 120 -22.36 13.78 5.37
C VAL A 120 -23.77 14.16 4.89
N VAL A 121 -23.88 14.87 3.77
CA VAL A 121 -25.17 15.25 3.18
C VAL A 121 -25.97 14.01 2.76
N ALA A 122 -25.34 13.02 2.14
CA ALA A 122 -26.00 11.77 1.77
C ALA A 122 -26.53 11.02 3.00
N ALA A 123 -25.74 10.94 4.07
CA ALA A 123 -26.14 10.28 5.31
C ALA A 123 -27.33 10.98 5.99
N LEU A 124 -27.32 12.32 6.06
CA LEU A 124 -28.41 13.10 6.64
C LEU A 124 -29.72 12.96 5.85
N LYS A 125 -29.64 12.91 4.51
CA LYS A 125 -30.81 12.68 3.65
C LYS A 125 -31.46 11.32 3.93
N ALA A 126 -30.66 10.26 4.03
CA ALA A 126 -31.17 8.92 4.35
C ALA A 126 -31.87 8.87 5.72
N GLN A 127 -31.30 9.51 6.75
CA GLN A 127 -31.92 9.59 8.07
C GLN A 127 -33.27 10.31 8.07
N LEU A 128 -33.40 11.38 7.26
CA LEU A 128 -34.65 12.13 7.13
C LEU A 128 -35.75 11.28 6.44
N GLU A 129 -35.40 10.52 5.41
CA GLU A 129 -36.31 9.62 4.70
C GLU A 129 -36.80 8.48 5.61
N ASP A 130 -35.91 7.89 6.40
CA ASP A 130 -36.24 6.86 7.39
C ASP A 130 -37.15 7.40 8.50
N ALA A 131 -36.87 8.60 9.01
CA ALA A 131 -37.68 9.26 10.04
C ALA A 131 -39.09 9.58 9.52
N ASN A 132 -39.22 10.05 8.27
CA ASN A 132 -40.52 10.34 7.65
C ASN A 132 -41.32 9.06 7.37
N SER A 133 -40.66 8.00 6.91
CA SER A 133 -41.30 6.69 6.67
C SER A 133 -41.80 6.05 7.96
N SER A 134 -41.05 6.21 9.06
CA SER A 134 -41.44 5.72 10.39
C SER A 134 -42.63 6.48 10.96
N ARG A 135 -42.74 7.78 10.69
CA ARG A 135 -43.88 8.62 11.07
C ARG A 135 -45.17 8.26 10.34
N LEU A 136 -45.09 7.92 9.05
CA LEU A 136 -46.25 7.55 8.22
C LEU A 136 -46.85 6.18 8.55
N LYS A 137 -46.06 5.25 9.11
CA LYS A 137 -46.54 3.90 9.49
C LYS A 137 -47.13 3.84 10.91
N GLY A 138 -46.94 4.88 11.72
CA GLY A 138 -47.43 4.97 13.09
C GLY A 138 -48.70 5.80 13.27
N SER A 139 -49.30 6.28 12.18
CA SER A 139 -50.57 7.03 12.14
C SER A 139 -51.65 6.26 11.40
#